data_AF-A0A3E0KRJ2-F1
#
_entry.id   AF-A0A3E0KRJ2-F1
#
_cell.length_a   1.000
_cell.length_b   1.000
_cell.length_c   1.000
_cell.angle_alpha   90.00
_cell.angle_beta   90.00
_cell.angle_gamma   90.00
#
_symmetry.space_group_name_H-M   'P 1'
#
loop_
_entity.id
_entity.type
_entity.pdbx_description
1 polymer ?
#
loop_
_entity_poly.entity_id
_entity_poly.type
_entity_poly.pdbx_seq_one_letter_code
_entity_poly.pdbx_strand_id
1 'polypeptide(L)'
;MEVRSRVSQAQTLAAGAAAWLALNAFVYIAAPLLGLSMGPVASFFGGLLLPASASPAQAWAGRVVLLLAALGWSLLYRVVGPHLPGPAWVRGVLYGAFIWLASVLVLPLIGFRLGGAAALALSALAHGVFGVTLAAISEVQAQRA
;
A
#
# COMPACT_ATOMS: atom_id res chain seq x y z
N MET A 1 -9.06 -9.01 30.23
CA MET A 1 -7.61 -9.09 29.96
C MET A 1 -7.45 -9.82 28.64
N GLU A 2 -7.39 -9.04 27.57
CA GLU A 2 -7.78 -9.46 26.22
C GLU A 2 -6.69 -10.23 25.46
N VAL A 3 -7.18 -11.09 24.58
CA VAL A 3 -6.51 -11.81 23.50
C VAL A 3 -5.55 -10.87 22.72
N ARG A 4 -4.35 -10.62 23.26
CA ARG A 4 -3.31 -9.83 22.58
C ARG A 4 -2.80 -10.65 21.40
N SER A 5 -3.44 -10.41 20.25
CA SER A 5 -3.17 -10.87 18.88
C SER A 5 -2.17 -12.03 18.75
N ARG A 6 -2.67 -13.20 18.35
CA ARG A 6 -1.85 -14.38 18.01
C ARG A 6 -0.74 -14.09 16.98
N VAL A 7 -0.86 -12.99 16.21
CA VAL A 7 0.12 -12.56 15.22
C VAL A 7 1.09 -11.52 15.82
N SER A 8 2.39 -11.78 15.71
CA SER A 8 3.47 -10.91 16.15
C SER A 8 3.65 -9.68 15.24
N GLN A 9 4.36 -8.65 15.72
CA GLN A 9 4.65 -7.46 14.90
C GLN A 9 5.50 -7.82 13.66
N ALA A 10 6.47 -8.72 13.82
CA ALA A 10 7.32 -9.17 12.72
C ALA A 10 6.51 -9.85 11.61
N GLN A 11 5.52 -10.69 11.98
CA GLN A 11 4.62 -11.33 11.02
C GLN A 11 3.75 -10.31 10.26
N THR A 12 3.24 -9.29 10.96
CA THR A 12 2.49 -8.18 10.34
C THR A 12 3.34 -7.38 9.36
N LEU A 13 4.60 -7.08 9.71
CA LEU A 13 5.53 -6.38 8.83
C LEU A 13 5.88 -7.23 7.60
N ALA A 14 6.12 -8.52 7.77
CA ALA A 14 6.34 -9.44 6.66
C ALA A 14 5.14 -9.52 5.71
N ALA A 15 3.92 -9.55 6.25
CA ALA A 15 2.69 -9.48 5.45
C ALA A 15 2.57 -8.15 4.69
N GLY A 16 2.93 -7.03 5.32
CA GLY A 16 2.98 -5.71 4.68
C GLY A 16 3.98 -5.64 3.53
N ALA A 17 5.19 -6.18 3.72
CA ALA A 17 6.20 -6.25 2.67
C ALA A 17 5.75 -7.13 1.49
N ALA A 18 5.13 -8.28 1.76
CA ALA A 18 4.58 -9.14 0.72
C ALA A 18 3.42 -8.46 -0.04
N ALA A 19 2.53 -7.77 0.67
CA ALA A 19 1.45 -7.00 0.07
C ALA A 19 1.98 -5.83 -0.79
N TRP A 20 3.04 -5.16 -0.35
CA TRP A 20 3.72 -4.13 -1.13
C TRP A 20 4.32 -4.70 -2.43
N LEU A 21 4.95 -5.88 -2.38
CA LEU A 21 5.44 -6.56 -3.57
C LEU A 21 4.30 -6.94 -4.52
N ALA A 22 3.18 -7.46 -4.00
CA ALA A 22 2.01 -7.82 -4.80
C ALA A 22 1.39 -6.59 -5.48
N LEU A 23 1.26 -5.47 -4.75
CA LEU A 23 0.83 -4.19 -5.32
C LEU A 23 1.75 -3.75 -6.45
N ASN A 24 3.08 -3.77 -6.24
CA ASN A 24 4.03 -3.35 -7.25
C ASN A 24 3.93 -4.26 -8.49
N ALA A 25 3.91 -5.58 -8.29
CA ALA A 25 3.76 -6.54 -9.38
C ALA A 25 2.50 -6.25 -10.20
N PHE A 26 1.37 -6.03 -9.53
CA PHE A 26 0.11 -5.65 -10.17
C PHE A 26 0.24 -4.36 -10.98
N VAL A 27 0.82 -3.30 -10.40
CA VAL A 27 1.01 -2.02 -11.11
C VAL A 27 1.89 -2.21 -12.34
N TYR A 28 3.01 -2.91 -12.22
CA TYR A 28 3.94 -3.16 -13.33
C TYR A 28 3.30 -3.93 -14.49
N ILE A 29 2.36 -4.83 -14.19
CA ILE A 29 1.60 -5.59 -15.19
C ILE A 29 0.48 -4.73 -15.80
N ALA A 30 -0.27 -3.98 -14.99
CA ALA A 30 -1.49 -3.32 -15.40
C ALA A 30 -1.29 -1.94 -16.04
N ALA A 31 -0.32 -1.14 -15.59
CA ALA A 31 -0.19 0.23 -16.11
C ALA A 31 0.17 0.32 -17.62
N PRO A 32 0.99 -0.56 -18.22
CA PRO A 32 1.25 -0.52 -19.66
C PRO A 32 0.00 -0.80 -20.49
N LEU A 33 -0.89 -1.67 -19.99
CA LEU A 33 -2.19 -1.98 -20.62
C LEU A 33 -3.13 -0.77 -20.64
N LEU A 34 -2.86 0.23 -19.80
CA LEU A 34 -3.62 1.48 -19.68
C LEU A 34 -2.88 2.68 -20.28
N GLY A 35 -1.73 2.48 -20.94
CA GLY A 35 -0.92 3.56 -21.52
C GLY A 35 -0.29 4.50 -20.49
N LEU A 36 -0.09 4.03 -19.26
CA LEU A 36 0.46 4.83 -18.15
C LEU A 36 1.98 4.63 -18.01
N SER A 37 2.69 5.70 -17.65
CA SER A 37 4.14 5.65 -17.39
C SER A 37 4.47 5.20 -15.97
N MET A 38 5.50 4.35 -15.84
CA MET A 38 6.02 3.89 -14.55
C MET A 38 7.03 4.87 -13.97
N GLY A 39 7.05 5.01 -12.64
CA GLY A 39 8.09 5.75 -11.93
C GLY A 39 7.77 7.18 -11.44
N PRO A 40 6.77 7.93 -11.94
CA PRO A 40 6.49 9.28 -11.44
C PRO A 40 6.21 9.34 -9.94
N VAL A 41 5.53 8.31 -9.41
CA VAL A 41 5.15 8.25 -7.98
C VAL A 41 6.38 8.13 -7.09
N ALA A 42 7.30 7.20 -7.39
CA ALA A 42 8.52 7.04 -6.59
C ALA A 42 9.38 8.30 -6.64
N SER A 43 9.62 8.86 -7.83
CA SER A 43 10.42 10.08 -7.96
C SER A 43 9.79 11.27 -7.22
N PHE A 44 8.46 11.39 -7.20
CA PHE A 44 7.78 12.42 -6.41
C PHE A 44 8.12 12.31 -4.92
N PHE A 45 7.92 11.15 -4.29
CA PHE A 45 8.20 10.99 -2.86
C PHE A 45 9.67 11.19 -2.52
N GLY A 46 10.58 10.75 -3.39
CA GLY A 46 12.01 11.03 -3.21
C GLY A 46 12.38 12.50 -3.35
N GLY A 47 11.67 13.24 -4.21
CA GLY A 47 11.86 14.68 -4.40
C GLY A 47 11.44 15.51 -3.19
N LEU A 48 10.64 14.96 -2.27
CA LEU A 48 10.35 15.59 -0.98
C LEU A 48 11.56 15.55 -0.03
N LEU A 49 12.49 14.62 -0.25
CA LEU A 49 13.63 14.36 0.64
C LEU A 49 14.97 14.83 0.06
N LEU A 50 15.10 14.82 -1.27
CA LEU A 50 16.36 15.04 -1.97
C LEU A 50 16.22 16.12 -3.06
N PRO A 51 17.27 16.92 -3.31
CA PRO A 51 17.25 17.94 -4.36
C PRO A 51 17.13 17.33 -5.77
N ALA A 52 16.59 18.11 -6.71
CA ALA A 52 16.34 17.68 -8.09
C ALA A 52 17.60 17.24 -8.86
N SER A 53 18.78 17.72 -8.45
CA SER A 53 20.07 17.30 -9.01
C SER A 53 20.41 15.82 -8.74
N ALA A 54 19.70 15.15 -7.84
CA ALA A 54 19.91 13.76 -7.45
C ALA A 54 18.84 12.80 -8.03
N SER A 55 18.47 12.95 -9.30
CA SER A 55 17.29 12.29 -9.89
C SER A 55 17.26 10.75 -9.78
N PRO A 56 18.38 9.98 -9.92
CA PRO A 56 18.34 8.54 -9.71
C PRO A 56 18.16 8.17 -8.24
N ALA A 57 18.71 8.97 -7.33
CA ALA A 57 18.58 8.78 -5.89
C ALA A 57 17.17 9.09 -5.40
N GLN A 58 16.48 10.06 -6.01
CA GLN A 58 15.07 10.34 -5.72
C GLN A 58 14.18 9.12 -5.97
N ALA A 59 14.34 8.44 -7.11
CA ALA A 59 13.52 7.26 -7.39
C ALA A 59 13.72 6.15 -6.34
N TRP A 60 14.95 5.92 -5.89
CA TRP A 60 15.25 4.96 -4.82
C TRP A 60 14.71 5.40 -3.46
N ALA A 61 14.95 6.64 -3.06
CA ALA A 61 14.45 7.20 -1.81
C ALA A 61 12.92 7.10 -1.75
N GLY A 62 12.22 7.41 -2.84
CA GLY A 62 10.78 7.28 -2.90
C GLY A 62 10.27 5.85 -2.82
N ARG A 63 10.96 4.87 -3.41
CA ARG A 63 10.63 3.44 -3.22
C ARG A 63 10.72 3.03 -1.76
N VAL A 64 11.76 3.51 -1.06
CA VAL A 64 11.93 3.28 0.39
C VAL A 64 10.79 3.93 1.17
N VAL A 65 10.43 5.19 0.87
CA VAL A 65 9.29 5.87 1.50
C VAL A 65 8.00 5.09 1.31
N LEU A 66 7.73 4.61 0.09
CA LEU A 66 6.54 3.82 -0.22
C LEU A 66 6.52 2.47 0.51
N LEU A 67 7.68 1.81 0.64
CA LEU A 67 7.80 0.60 1.44
C LEU A 67 7.51 0.87 2.92
N LEU A 68 8.12 1.92 3.49
CA LEU A 68 7.88 2.32 4.88
C LEU A 68 6.40 2.68 5.11
N ALA A 69 5.76 3.36 4.17
CA ALA A 69 4.32 3.63 4.22
C ALA A 69 3.51 2.33 4.21
N ALA A 70 3.84 1.37 3.35
CA ALA A 70 3.17 0.07 3.32
C ALA A 70 3.32 -0.71 4.64
N LEU A 71 4.50 -0.65 5.27
CA LEU A 71 4.73 -1.21 6.60
C LEU A 71 3.93 -0.49 7.69
N GLY A 72 3.85 0.85 7.63
CA GLY A 72 3.01 1.64 8.53
C GLY A 72 1.53 1.26 8.41
N TRP A 73 1.03 1.14 7.18
CA TRP A 73 -0.33 0.68 6.91
C TRP A 73 -0.57 -0.76 7.34
N SER A 74 0.43 -1.66 7.28
CA SER A 74 0.25 -3.03 7.78
C SER A 74 0.14 -3.09 9.30
N LEU A 75 0.91 -2.26 10.01
CA LEU A 75 0.79 -2.11 11.46
C LEU A 75 -0.59 -1.55 11.87
N LEU A 76 -1.11 -0.57 11.12
CA LEU A 76 -2.47 -0.07 11.37
C LEU A 76 -3.53 -1.14 11.11
N TYR A 77 -3.34 -1.98 10.09
CA TYR A 77 -4.27 -3.07 9.79
C TYR A 77 -4.38 -4.07 10.95
N ARG A 78 -3.31 -4.31 11.71
CA ARG A 78 -3.38 -5.16 12.90
C ARG A 78 -4.36 -4.63 13.94
N VAL A 79 -4.53 -3.31 14.04
CA VAL A 79 -5.46 -2.67 14.96
C VAL A 79 -6.86 -2.62 14.37
N VAL A 80 -7.01 -2.17 13.12
CA VAL A 80 -8.31 -1.90 12.51
C VAL A 80 -8.95 -3.16 11.91
N GLY A 81 -8.15 -4.05 11.34
CA GLY A 81 -8.57 -5.24 10.61
C GLY A 81 -9.56 -6.14 11.36
N PRO A 82 -9.35 -6.46 12.66
CA PRO A 82 -10.29 -7.26 13.44
C PRO A 82 -11.69 -6.64 13.59
N HIS A 83 -11.81 -5.32 13.43
CA HIS A 83 -13.07 -4.59 13.53
C HIS A 83 -13.79 -4.44 12.19
N LEU A 84 -13.16 -4.81 11.08
CA LEU A 84 -13.78 -4.76 9.76
C LEU A 84 -14.72 -5.95 9.54
N PRO A 85 -15.91 -5.74 8.96
CA PRO A 85 -16.87 -6.81 8.75
C PRO A 85 -16.45 -7.75 7.61
N GLY A 86 -16.92 -9.00 7.69
CA GLY A 86 -16.83 -9.98 6.60
C GLY A 86 -15.57 -10.87 6.62
N PRO A 87 -15.44 -11.74 5.61
CA PRO A 87 -14.27 -12.62 5.43
C PRO A 87 -13.01 -11.82 5.08
N ALA A 88 -11.81 -12.41 5.18
CA ALA A 88 -10.55 -11.69 5.00
C ALA A 88 -10.44 -10.90 3.71
N TRP A 89 -10.88 -11.45 2.58
CA TRP A 89 -10.82 -10.73 1.31
C TRP A 89 -11.70 -9.47 1.32
N VAL A 90 -12.87 -9.50 1.97
CA VAL A 90 -13.74 -8.32 2.13
C VAL A 90 -13.07 -7.29 3.03
N ARG A 91 -12.53 -7.72 4.18
CA ARG A 91 -11.77 -6.83 5.08
C ARG A 91 -10.60 -6.17 4.35
N GLY A 92 -9.89 -6.92 3.52
CA GLY A 92 -8.82 -6.43 2.67
C GLY A 92 -9.27 -5.39 1.65
N VAL A 93 -10.38 -5.61 0.95
CA VAL A 93 -10.97 -4.63 0.02
C VAL A 93 -11.37 -3.35 0.75
N LEU A 94 -12.08 -3.46 1.88
CA LEU A 94 -12.50 -2.30 2.68
C LEU A 94 -11.29 -1.50 3.17
N TYR A 95 -10.25 -2.19 3.64
CA TYR A 95 -9.04 -1.54 4.11
C TYR A 95 -8.23 -0.88 2.98
N GLY A 96 -8.11 -1.56 1.83
CA GLY A 96 -7.49 -1.00 0.64
C GLY A 96 -8.23 0.26 0.15
N ALA A 97 -9.56 0.23 0.11
CA ALA A 97 -10.39 1.38 -0.23
C ALA A 97 -10.19 2.55 0.73
N PHE A 98 -10.09 2.27 2.04
CA PHE A 98 -9.76 3.28 3.05
C PHE A 98 -8.40 3.94 2.79
N ILE A 99 -7.33 3.16 2.56
CA ILE A 99 -6.00 3.70 2.26
C ILE A 99 -6.02 4.53 0.97
N TRP A 100 -6.71 4.03 -0.06
CA TRP A 100 -6.85 4.74 -1.33
C TRP A 100 -7.56 6.09 -1.13
N LEU A 101 -8.70 6.12 -0.44
CA LEU A 101 -9.41 7.36 -0.12
C LEU A 101 -8.52 8.31 0.67
N ALA A 102 -7.84 7.83 1.71
CA ALA A 102 -6.91 8.64 2.49
C ALA A 102 -5.80 9.23 1.60
N SER A 103 -5.24 8.44 0.69
CA SER A 103 -4.20 8.88 -0.24
C SER A 103 -4.72 9.91 -1.24
N VAL A 104 -5.89 9.69 -1.82
CA VAL A 104 -6.53 10.63 -2.76
C VAL A 104 -6.82 11.97 -2.10
N LEU A 105 -7.17 11.98 -0.82
CA LEU A 105 -7.45 13.20 -0.06
C LEU A 105 -6.18 13.92 0.41
N VAL A 106 -5.15 13.18 0.83
CA VAL A 106 -3.94 13.76 1.46
C VAL A 106 -2.85 14.13 0.44
N LEU A 107 -2.64 13.31 -0.61
CA LEU A 107 -1.56 13.53 -1.55
C LEU A 107 -1.62 14.88 -2.29
N PRO A 108 -2.79 15.41 -2.69
CA PRO A 108 -2.88 16.75 -3.27
C PRO A 108 -2.41 17.85 -2.32
N LEU A 109 -2.59 17.68 -1.01
CA LEU A 109 -2.20 18.67 0.01
C LEU A 109 -0.68 18.83 0.11
N ILE A 110 0.08 17.82 -0.34
CA ILE A 110 1.55 17.83 -0.40
C ILE A 110 2.07 18.04 -1.83
N GLY A 111 1.22 18.50 -2.75
CA GLY A 111 1.60 18.86 -4.12
C GLY A 111 1.63 17.70 -5.12
N PHE A 112 1.17 16.51 -4.74
CA PHE A 112 1.04 15.40 -5.70
C PHE A 112 -0.15 15.64 -6.64
N ARG A 113 0.08 15.53 -7.95
CA ARG A 113 -0.99 15.64 -8.93
C ARG A 113 -1.59 14.27 -9.18
N LEU A 114 -2.86 14.10 -8.82
CA LEU A 114 -3.62 12.92 -9.20
C LEU A 114 -3.68 12.83 -10.73
N GLY A 115 -3.44 11.63 -11.27
CA GLY A 115 -3.57 11.39 -12.70
C GLY A 115 -5.02 11.40 -13.17
N GLY A 116 -5.24 11.17 -14.46
CA GLY A 116 -6.58 11.02 -15.02
C GLY A 116 -7.32 9.78 -14.52
N ALA A 117 -8.55 9.57 -15.00
CA ALA A 117 -9.42 8.48 -14.56
C ALA A 117 -8.76 7.09 -14.59
N ALA A 118 -7.96 6.78 -15.63
CA ALA A 118 -7.23 5.52 -15.73
C ALA A 118 -6.20 5.34 -14.59
N ALA A 119 -5.47 6.41 -14.24
CA ALA A 119 -4.50 6.38 -13.14
C ALA A 119 -5.19 6.24 -11.78
N LEU A 120 -6.34 6.92 -11.59
CA LEU A 120 -7.16 6.77 -10.38
C LEU A 120 -7.71 5.36 -10.24
N ALA A 121 -8.23 4.77 -11.32
CA ALA A 121 -8.72 3.40 -11.34
C ALA A 121 -7.61 2.38 -11.04
N LEU A 122 -6.45 2.53 -11.69
CA LEU A 122 -5.28 1.69 -11.41
C LEU A 122 -4.86 1.83 -9.93
N SER A 123 -4.82 3.05 -9.40
CA SER A 123 -4.49 3.30 -8.00
C SER A 123 -5.48 2.61 -7.05
N ALA A 124 -6.78 2.72 -7.30
CA ALA A 124 -7.80 2.07 -6.49
C ALA A 124 -7.63 0.54 -6.48
N LEU A 125 -7.44 -0.06 -7.66
CA LEU A 125 -7.20 -1.49 -7.80
C LEU A 125 -5.90 -1.93 -7.11
N ALA A 126 -4.83 -1.17 -7.25
CA ALA A 126 -3.54 -1.45 -6.63
C ALA A 126 -3.64 -1.47 -5.08
N HIS A 127 -4.37 -0.52 -4.50
CA HIS A 127 -4.65 -0.51 -3.06
C HIS A 127 -5.57 -1.67 -2.64
N GLY A 128 -6.54 -2.05 -3.48
CA GLY A 128 -7.34 -3.26 -3.29
C GLY A 128 -6.48 -4.52 -3.24
N VAL A 129 -5.55 -4.69 -4.19
CA VAL A 129 -4.59 -5.81 -4.20
C VAL A 129 -3.76 -5.82 -2.92
N PHE A 130 -3.20 -4.67 -2.52
CA PHE A 130 -2.47 -4.55 -1.26
C PHE A 130 -3.31 -5.02 -0.06
N GLY A 131 -4.52 -4.47 0.09
CA GLY A 131 -5.41 -4.78 1.21
C GLY A 131 -5.80 -6.26 1.25
N VAL A 132 -6.18 -6.85 0.11
CA VAL A 132 -6.54 -8.26 0.00
C VAL A 132 -5.36 -9.16 0.32
N THR A 133 -4.17 -8.91 -0.25
CA THR A 133 -2.97 -9.70 0.02
C THR A 133 -2.58 -9.62 1.51
N LEU A 134 -2.61 -8.42 2.09
CA LEU A 134 -2.32 -8.22 3.50
C LEU A 134 -3.30 -9.00 4.40
N ALA A 135 -4.60 -8.89 4.11
CA ALA A 135 -5.64 -9.54 4.89
C ALA A 135 -5.56 -11.07 4.80
N ALA A 136 -5.33 -11.61 3.60
CA ALA A 136 -5.17 -13.04 3.36
C ALA A 136 -3.96 -13.63 4.11
N ILE A 137 -2.78 -13.00 3.99
CA ILE A 137 -1.57 -13.45 4.70
C ILE A 137 -1.78 -13.37 6.22
N SER A 138 -2.38 -12.30 6.71
CA SER A 138 -2.65 -12.12 8.14
C SER A 138 -3.62 -13.19 8.68
N GLU A 139 -4.63 -13.59 7.89
CA GLU A 139 -5.55 -14.66 8.27
C GLU A 139 -4.83 -16.02 8.35
N VAL A 140 -4.00 -16.36 7.37
CA VAL A 140 -3.18 -17.57 7.40
C VAL A 140 -2.23 -17.59 8.60
N GLN A 141 -1.60 -16.45 8.91
CA GLN A 141 -0.72 -16.33 10.08
C GLN A 141 -1.50 -16.53 11.39
N ALA A 142 -2.71 -15.97 11.50
CA ALA A 142 -3.55 -16.11 12.69
C ALA A 142 -4.05 -17.55 12.91
N GLN A 143 -4.26 -18.32 11.84
CA GLN A 143 -4.64 -19.73 11.91
C GLN A 143 -3.49 -20.65 12.37
N ARG A 144 -2.24 -20.22 12.19
CA ARG A 144 -1.02 -20.98 12.54
C ARG A 144 -0.43 -20.64 13.90
N ALA A 145 -1.05 -19.71 14.63
CA ALA A 145 -0.61 -19.22 15.93
C ALA A 145 -1.57 -19.63 17.05
#